data_AF-R8W948-F1
#
_entry.id   AF-R8W948-F1
#
_cell.length_a   1.000
_cell.length_b   1.000
_cell.length_c   1.000
_cell.angle_alpha   90.00
_cell.angle_beta   90.00
_cell.angle_gamma   90.00
#
_symmetry.space_group_name_H-M   'P 1'
#
loop_
_entity.id
_entity.type
_entity.pdbx_description
1 polymer ?
#
loop_
_entity_poly.entity_id
_entity_poly.type
_entity_poly.pdbx_seq_one_letter_code
_entity_poly.pdbx_strand_id
1 'polypeptide(L)'
;MFNYFVILVIQLIRIFEFLMFARAIFSWFPQVRGSKISELLYLATEPIVMPFRSLLDRVDAFRGMMFDIPFLCGFVSLMIVERILYSLVI
;
A
#
# COMPACT_ATOMS: atom_id res chain seq x y z
N MET A 1 18.82 -21.04 4.45
CA MET A 1 18.18 -20.74 3.14
C MET A 1 16.79 -20.13 3.31
N PHE A 2 15.90 -20.77 4.08
CA PHE A 2 14.56 -20.26 4.40
C PHE A 2 14.56 -18.80 4.94
N ASN A 3 15.37 -18.49 5.95
CA ASN A 3 15.43 -17.14 6.53
C ASN A 3 15.86 -16.06 5.51
N TYR A 4 16.79 -16.37 4.60
CA TYR A 4 17.20 -15.42 3.56
C TYR A 4 16.06 -15.10 2.60
N PHE A 5 15.25 -16.10 2.25
CA PHE A 5 14.05 -15.90 1.43
C PHE A 5 13.04 -15.01 2.15
N VAL A 6 12.74 -15.28 3.43
CA VAL A 6 11.80 -14.46 4.23
C VAL A 6 12.29 -13.01 4.32
N ILE A 7 13.59 -12.80 4.56
CA ILE A 7 14.19 -11.46 4.59
C ILE A 7 14.03 -10.76 3.24
N LEU A 8 14.23 -11.45 2.12
CA LEU A 8 14.04 -10.88 0.78
C LEU A 8 12.59 -10.42 0.57
N VAL A 9 11.60 -11.23 0.98
CA VAL A 9 10.18 -10.87 0.90
C VAL A 9 9.87 -9.65 1.76
N ILE A 10 10.40 -9.59 2.98
CA ILE A 10 10.27 -8.43 3.87
C ILE A 10 10.82 -7.16 3.21
N GLN A 11 12.00 -7.21 2.57
CA GLN A 11 12.56 -6.04 1.89
C GLN A 11 11.68 -5.58 0.72
N LEU A 12 11.08 -6.52 -0.03
CA LEU A 12 10.13 -6.18 -1.09
C LEU A 12 8.87 -5.49 -0.53
N ILE A 13 8.33 -5.97 0.59
CA ILE A 13 7.18 -5.34 1.25
C ILE A 13 7.52 -3.91 1.68
N ARG A 14 8.69 -3.69 2.29
CA ARG A 14 9.15 -2.35 2.69
C ARG A 14 9.28 -1.38 1.51
N ILE A 15 9.70 -1.87 0.35
CA ILE A 15 9.72 -1.05 -0.87
C ILE A 15 8.29 -0.62 -1.23
N PHE A 16 7.31 -1.52 -1.20
CA PHE A 16 5.92 -1.17 -1.46
C PHE A 16 5.33 -0.22 -0.41
N GLU A 17 5.62 -0.42 0.87
CA GLU A 17 5.23 0.50 1.94
C GLU A 17 5.81 1.90 1.70
N PHE A 18 7.09 2.00 1.34
CA PHE A 18 7.70 3.27 0.98
C PHE A 18 7.02 3.94 -0.23
N LEU A 19 6.71 3.17 -1.28
CA LEU A 19 6.00 3.70 -2.46
C LEU A 19 4.57 4.14 -2.11
N MET A 20 3.86 3.39 -1.28
CA MET A 20 2.54 3.78 -0.79
C MET A 20 2.63 5.07 0.02
N PHE A 21 3.59 5.16 0.95
CA PHE A 21 3.81 6.37 1.73
C PHE A 21 4.13 7.58 0.84
N ALA A 22 4.98 7.41 -0.17
CA ALA A 22 5.25 8.44 -1.17
C ALA A 22 3.98 8.84 -1.93
N ARG A 23 3.14 7.88 -2.36
CA ARG A 23 1.84 8.15 -3.01
C ARG A 23 0.92 8.97 -2.10
N ALA A 24 0.85 8.64 -0.81
CA ALA A 24 0.03 9.36 0.16
C ALA A 24 0.49 10.82 0.30
N ILE A 25 1.79 11.06 0.45
CA ILE A 25 2.36 12.41 0.49
C ILE A 25 2.04 13.18 -0.80
N PHE A 26 2.29 12.56 -1.96
CA PHE A 26 2.12 13.20 -3.26
C PHE A 26 0.66 13.53 -3.56
N SER A 27 -0.30 12.79 -2.99
CA SER A 27 -1.74 13.05 -3.16
C SER A 27 -2.19 14.44 -2.66
N TRP A 28 -1.44 15.00 -1.70
CA TRP A 28 -1.67 16.34 -1.14
C TRP A 28 -1.15 17.49 -1.99
N PHE A 29 -0.31 17.22 -3.00
CA PHE A 29 0.25 18.23 -3.88
C PHE A 29 -0.46 18.20 -5.25
N PRO A 30 -1.38 19.14 -5.54
CA PRO A 30 -2.13 19.16 -6.79
C PRO A 30 -1.24 19.25 -8.03
N GLN A 31 -0.08 19.92 -7.92
CA GLN A 31 0.87 20.11 -9.02
C GLN A 31 1.50 18.80 -9.51
N VAL A 32 1.50 17.77 -8.66
CA VAL A 32 2.11 16.47 -8.97
C VAL A 32 1.08 15.49 -9.52
N ARG A 33 -0.22 15.82 -9.44
CA ARG A 33 -1.29 15.01 -10.05
C ARG A 33 -1.10 14.98 -11.57
N GLY A 34 -1.12 13.78 -12.15
CA GLY A 34 -0.91 13.57 -13.59
C GLY A 34 0.56 13.62 -14.05
N SER A 35 1.51 13.81 -13.13
CA SER A 35 2.93 13.63 -13.45
C SER A 35 3.29 12.15 -13.62
N LYS A 36 4.36 11.87 -14.38
CA LYS A 36 4.88 10.49 -14.56
C LYS A 36 5.23 9.80 -13.24
N ILE A 37 5.69 10.55 -12.24
CA ILE A 37 6.01 9.98 -10.93
C ILE A 37 4.74 9.60 -10.17
N SER A 38 3.69 10.41 -10.23
CA SER A 38 2.39 10.02 -9.66
C SER A 38 1.83 8.81 -10.38
N GLU A 39 1.89 8.75 -11.71
CA GLU A 39 1.42 7.60 -12.48
C GLU A 39 2.17 6.31 -12.11
N LEU A 40 3.50 6.39 -11.98
CA LEU A 40 4.33 5.27 -11.53
C LEU A 40 3.92 4.78 -10.12
N LEU A 41 3.71 5.71 -9.19
CA LEU A 41 3.28 5.38 -7.83
C LEU A 41 1.91 4.69 -7.83
N TYR A 42 0.95 5.17 -8.64
CA TYR A 42 -0.34 4.50 -8.81
C TYR A 42 -0.17 3.11 -9.43
N LEU A 43 0.55 2.98 -10.54
CA LEU A 43 0.78 1.70 -11.22
C LEU A 43 1.38 0.64 -10.28
N ALA A 44 2.38 1.03 -9.48
CA ALA A 44 3.07 0.11 -8.58
C ALA A 44 2.21 -0.29 -7.36
N THR A 45 1.39 0.63 -6.83
CA THR A 45 0.70 0.42 -5.55
C THR A 45 -0.78 0.03 -5.71
N GLU A 46 -1.41 0.32 -6.84
CA GLU A 46 -2.82 0.02 -7.06
C GLU A 46 -3.15 -1.48 -6.99
N PRO A 47 -2.32 -2.42 -7.47
CA PRO A 47 -2.61 -3.85 -7.31
C PRO A 47 -2.75 -4.29 -5.84
N ILE A 48 -2.12 -3.58 -4.89
CA ILE A 48 -2.26 -3.83 -3.44
C ILE A 48 -3.57 -3.23 -2.92
N VAL A 49 -3.97 -2.06 -3.45
CA VAL A 49 -5.15 -1.30 -2.98
C VAL A 49 -6.46 -1.79 -3.61
N MET A 50 -6.43 -2.23 -4.88
CA MET A 50 -7.59 -2.62 -5.67
C MET A 50 -8.44 -3.74 -5.05
N PRO A 51 -7.87 -4.77 -4.38
CA PRO A 51 -8.67 -5.76 -3.65
C PRO A 51 -9.50 -5.10 -2.55
N PHE A 52 -8.93 -4.17 -1.79
CA PHE A 52 -9.64 -3.44 -0.75
C PHE A 52 -10.69 -2.50 -1.32
N ARG A 53 -10.42 -1.86 -2.48
CA ARG A 53 -11.46 -1.07 -3.18
C ARG A 53 -12.65 -1.93 -3.55
N SER A 54 -12.38 -3.07 -4.17
CA SER A 54 -13.43 -4.02 -4.61
C SER A 54 -14.26 -4.56 -3.44
N LEU A 55 -13.64 -4.75 -2.26
CA LEU A 55 -14.31 -5.17 -1.04
C LEU A 55 -15.15 -4.03 -0.42
N LEU A 56 -14.59 -2.84 -0.34
CA LEU A 56 -15.20 -1.70 0.37
C LEU A 56 -16.18 -0.90 -0.48
N ASP A 57 -16.16 -1.01 -1.81
CA ASP A 57 -17.14 -0.38 -2.71
C ASP A 57 -18.58 -0.83 -2.43
N ARG A 58 -18.73 -2.00 -1.79
CA ARG A 58 -20.01 -2.59 -1.36
C ARG A 58 -20.51 -2.04 -0.02
N VAL A 59 -19.71 -1.24 0.68
CA VAL A 59 -20.02 -0.74 2.01
C VAL A 59 -20.30 0.76 1.93
N ASP A 60 -21.60 1.13 1.98
CA ASP A 60 -22.02 2.52 1.83
C ASP A 60 -21.45 3.46 2.90
N ALA A 61 -21.16 2.95 4.10
CA ALA A 61 -20.58 3.72 5.19
C ALA A 61 -19.22 4.37 4.85
N PHE A 62 -18.51 3.82 3.86
CA PHE A 62 -17.21 4.32 3.44
C PHE A 62 -17.26 5.21 2.19
N ARG A 63 -18.44 5.43 1.60
CA ARG A 63 -18.59 6.30 0.43
C ARG A 63 -18.52 7.76 0.84
N GLY A 64 -17.77 8.56 0.07
CA GLY A 64 -17.68 10.02 0.27
C GLY A 64 -16.83 10.48 1.45
N MET A 65 -16.09 9.58 2.12
CA MET A 65 -15.13 9.97 3.15
C MET A 65 -13.98 10.80 2.57
N MET A 66 -13.40 11.66 3.41
CA MET A 66 -12.24 12.48 3.04
C MET A 66 -10.97 11.64 2.83
N PHE A 67 -10.86 10.52 3.55
CA PHE A 67 -9.70 9.63 3.46
C PHE A 67 -9.98 8.46 2.51
N ASP A 68 -8.96 8.08 1.75
CA ASP A 68 -8.99 6.87 0.91
C ASP A 68 -8.81 5.64 1.80
N ILE A 69 -9.92 5.13 2.32
CA ILE A 69 -9.91 4.01 3.25
C ILE A 69 -9.48 2.68 2.65
N PRO A 70 -9.83 2.33 1.39
CA PRO A 70 -9.18 1.23 0.69
C PRO A 70 -7.66 1.32 0.68
N PHE A 71 -7.11 2.51 0.44
CA PHE A 71 -5.67 2.74 0.45
C PHE A 71 -5.07 2.49 1.86
N LEU A 72 -5.70 3.01 2.91
CA LEU A 72 -5.27 2.79 4.30
C LEU A 72 -5.31 1.31 4.68
N CYS A 73 -6.37 0.59 4.29
CA CYS A 73 -6.47 -0.85 4.52
C CYS A 73 -5.34 -1.63 3.83
N GLY A 74 -5.02 -1.29 2.58
CA GLY A 74 -3.88 -1.88 1.87
C GLY A 74 -2.55 -1.63 2.56
N PHE A 75 -2.32 -0.40 3.01
CA PHE A 75 -1.09 -0.01 3.69
C PHE A 75 -0.92 -0.75 5.03
N VAL A 76 -1.96 -0.75 5.88
CA VAL A 76 -1.95 -1.45 7.17
C VAL A 76 -1.80 -2.96 6.98
N SER A 77 -2.40 -3.53 5.93
CA SER A 77 -2.28 -4.96 5.64
C SER A 77 -0.83 -5.36 5.33
N LEU A 78 -0.10 -4.54 4.55
CA LEU A 78 1.33 -4.77 4.32
C LEU A 78 2.13 -4.73 5.62
N MET A 79 1.88 -3.74 6.49
CA MET A 79 2.56 -3.64 7.79
C MET A 79 2.30 -4.87 8.67
N ILE A 80 1.08 -5.41 8.65
CA ILE A 80 0.73 -6.62 9.39
C ILE A 80 1.48 -7.83 8.80
N VAL A 81 1.48 -7.99 7.47
CA VAL A 81 2.19 -9.09 6.80
C VAL A 81 3.69 -9.01 7.08
N GLU A 82 4.30 -7.82 7.01
CA GLU A 82 5.70 -7.59 7.36
C GLU A 82 6.01 -8.06 8.78
N ARG A 83 5.20 -7.65 9.77
CA ARG A 83 5.36 -8.07 11.17
C ARG A 83 5.22 -9.58 11.36
N ILE A 84 4.26 -10.20 10.69
CA ILE A 84 4.07 -11.66 10.74
C ILE A 84 5.32 -12.35 10.18
N LEU A 85 5.82 -11.91 9.02
CA LEU A 85 7.04 -12.48 8.43
C LEU A 85 8.26 -12.29 9.33
N TYR A 86 8.41 -11.13 9.98
CA TYR A 86 9.47 -10.89 10.95
C TYR A 86 9.43 -11.88 12.12
N SER A 87 8.24 -12.23 12.60
CA SER A 87 8.08 -13.21 13.68
C SER A 87 8.49 -14.64 13.29
N LEU A 88 8.66 -14.93 12.00
CA LEU A 88 9.17 -16.23 11.51
C LEU A 88 10.70 -16.29 11.44
N VAL A 89 11.38 -15.14 11.55
CA VAL A 89 12.85 -15.03 11.46
C VAL A 89 13.49 -14.96 12.84
N ILE A 90 12.78 -14.36 13.81
CA ILE A 90 13.16 -14.27 15.23
C ILE A 90 12.77 -15.55 15.94
#